data_AF-A0A538FC38-F1
#
_entry.id   AF-A0A538FC38-F1
#
_cell.length_a   1.000
_cell.length_b   1.000
_cell.length_c   1.000
_cell.angle_alpha   90.00
_cell.angle_beta   90.00
_cell.angle_gamma   90.00
#
_symmetry.space_group_name_H-M   'P 1'
#
loop_
_entity.id
_entity.type
_entity.pdbx_description
1 polymer ?
#
loop_
_entity_poly.entity_id
_entity_poly.type
_entity_poly.pdbx_seq_one_letter_code
_entity_poly.pdbx_strand_id
1 'polypeptide(L)' 'MSSQDRRSDLGREVSRATEWATIHGRSVVQVVTEVGSSLEGRRRKLARLLSDATATTIVVEHRDR' A
#
# COMPACT_ATOMS: atom_id res chain seq x y z
N MET A 1 -1.22 12.02 17.03
CA MET A 1 -1.07 10.58 16.68
C MET A 1 0.41 10.28 16.60
N SER A 2 0.89 9.31 17.38
CA SER A 2 2.31 8.97 17.47
C SER A 2 2.74 8.09 16.30
N SER A 3 4.03 8.09 15.97
CA SER A 3 4.62 7.26 14.91
C SER A 3 4.45 5.76 15.15
N GLN A 4 4.26 5.34 16.41
CA GLN A 4 3.97 3.94 16.76
C GLN A 4 2.55 3.51 16.36
N ASP A 5 1.55 4.37 16.59
CA ASP A 5 0.14 4.10 16.22
C ASP A 5 0.01 3.88 14.70
N ARG A 6 0.76 4.64 13.91
CA ARG A 6 0.80 4.47 12.45
C ARG A 6 1.34 3.12 12.01
N ARG A 7 2.34 2.54 12.70
CA ARG A 7 2.92 1.24 12.31
C ARG A 7 1.96 0.08 12.59
N SER A 8 1.23 0.13 13.71
CA SER A 8 0.20 -0.87 14.01
C SER A 8 -0.96 -0.81 13.01
N ASP A 9 -1.31 0.38 12.51
CA ASP A 9 -2.35 0.52 11.48
C ASP A 9 -1.91 -0.09 10.14
N LEU A 10 -0.65 0.11 9.73
CA LEU A 10 -0.14 -0.44 8.46
C LEU A 10 -0.28 -1.95 8.36
N GLY A 11 -0.06 -2.66 9.47
CA GLY A 11 -0.24 -4.12 9.49
C GLY A 11 -1.68 -4.52 9.19
N ARG A 12 -2.66 -3.78 9.74
CA ARG A 12 -4.09 -4.03 9.48
C ARG A 12 -4.50 -3.65 8.06
N GLU A 13 -3.96 -2.57 7.53
CA GLU A 13 -4.17 -2.13 6.14
C GLU A 13 -3.64 -3.18 5.15
N VAL A 14 -2.41 -3.67 5.37
CA VAL A 14 -1.82 -4.75 4.57
C VAL A 14 -2.68 -6.02 4.58
N SER A 15 -3.13 -6.45 5.77
CA SER A 15 -3.96 -7.65 5.87
C SER A 15 -5.26 -7.51 5.09
N ARG A 16 -5.96 -6.38 5.20
CA ARG A 16 -7.21 -6.14 4.46
C ARG A 16 -7.00 -6.09 2.95
N ALA A 17 -5.95 -5.40 2.48
CA ALA A 17 -5.63 -5.34 1.05
C ALA A 17 -5.29 -6.73 0.47
N THR A 18 -4.56 -7.54 1.24
CA THR A 18 -4.16 -8.89 0.84
C THR A 18 -5.36 -9.84 0.79
N GLU A 19 -6.22 -9.79 1.81
CA GLU A 19 -7.46 -10.56 1.86
C GLU A 19 -8.39 -10.21 0.69
N TRP A 20 -8.59 -8.91 0.43
CA TRP A 20 -9.37 -8.45 -0.70
C TRP A 20 -8.82 -8.98 -2.02
N ALA A 21 -7.51 -8.86 -2.26
CA ALA A 21 -6.89 -9.35 -3.50
C ALA A 21 -7.12 -10.87 -3.68
N THR A 22 -6.98 -11.63 -2.59
CA THR A 22 -7.13 -13.08 -2.59
C THR A 22 -8.57 -13.50 -2.90
N ILE A 23 -9.57 -12.85 -2.29
CA ILE A 23 -11.00 -13.08 -2.54
C ILE A 23 -11.36 -12.79 -4.02
N HIS A 24 -10.68 -11.83 -4.65
CA HIS A 24 -10.89 -11.48 -6.06
C HIS A 24 -10.04 -12.33 -7.03
N GLY A 25 -9.45 -13.44 -6.56
CA GLY A 25 -8.66 -14.35 -7.40
C GLY A 25 -7.31 -13.79 -7.86
N ARG A 26 -6.81 -12.74 -7.19
CA ARG A 26 -5.53 -12.11 -7.52
C ARG A 26 -4.44 -12.66 -6.61
N SER A 27 -3.38 -13.21 -7.21
CA SER A 27 -2.18 -13.61 -6.47
C SER A 27 -1.39 -12.37 -6.05
N VAL A 28 -1.04 -12.27 -4.77
CA VAL A 28 -0.24 -11.18 -4.22
C VAL A 28 1.24 -11.55 -4.32
N VAL A 29 1.92 -10.98 -5.32
CA VAL A 29 3.36 -11.23 -5.58
C VAL A 29 4.27 -10.30 -4.78
N GLN A 30 3.76 -9.13 -4.37
CA GLN A 30 4.53 -8.13 -3.66
C GLN A 30 3.62 -7.24 -2.82
N VAL A 31 4.01 -7.00 -1.57
CA VAL A 31 3.39 -6.01 -0.68
C VAL A 31 4.39 -4.89 -0.42
N VAL A 32 3.96 -3.65 -0.64
CA VAL A 32 4.78 -2.45 -0.41
C VAL A 32 4.02 -1.47 0.48
N THR A 33 4.58 -1.15 1.63
CA THR A 33 4.03 -0.13 2.53
C THR A 33 4.86 1.15 2.47
N GLU A 34 4.19 2.29 2.38
CA GLU A 34 4.80 3.62 2.41
C GLU A 34 4.07 4.51 3.41
N VAL A 35 4.83 5.19 4.27
CA VAL A 35 4.31 6.22 5.16
C VAL A 35 4.85 7.55 4.67
N GLY A 36 3.96 8.39 4.14
CA GLY A 36 4.30 9.73 3.66
C GLY A 36 3.05 10.61 3.69
N SER A 37 3.22 11.92 3.84
CA SER A 37 2.10 12.84 3.69
C SER A 37 1.74 13.01 2.21
N SER A 38 0.45 13.13 1.89
CA SER A 38 0.02 13.47 0.52
C SER A 38 0.54 14.85 0.08
N LEU A 39 0.87 15.72 1.04
CA LEU A 39 1.34 17.09 0.83
C LEU A 39 2.84 17.20 0.52
N GLU A 40 3.70 16.33 1.07
CA GLU A 40 5.15 16.34 0.76
C GLU A 40 5.48 15.66 -0.57
N GLY A 41 4.49 15.10 -1.27
CA GLY A 41 4.55 14.70 -2.69
C GLY A 41 5.55 13.58 -3.04
N ARG A 42 6.40 13.13 -2.11
CA ARG A 42 7.46 12.15 -2.36
C ARG A 42 7.02 10.74 -1.98
N ARG A 43 6.11 10.16 -2.78
CA ARG A 43 5.78 8.73 -2.72
C ARG A 43 6.76 7.92 -3.57
N ARG A 44 7.99 7.73 -3.06
CA ARG A 44 9.10 7.09 -3.82
C ARG A 44 8.84 5.62 -4.08
N LYS A 45 8.18 4.91 -3.16
CA LYS A 45 7.88 3.49 -3.35
C LYS A 45 6.75 3.29 -4.35
N LEU A 46 5.71 4.12 -4.27
CA LEU A 46 4.64 4.14 -5.27
C LEU A 46 5.17 4.47 -6.67
N ALA A 47 6.00 5.52 -6.80
CA ALA A 47 6.59 5.88 -8.09
C ALA A 47 7.40 4.72 -8.69
N ARG A 48 8.18 4.00 -7.85
CA ARG A 48 8.92 2.81 -8.30
C ARG A 48 8.00 1.68 -8.77
N LEU A 49 6.89 1.42 -8.06
CA LEU A 49 5.90 0.42 -8.48
C LEU A 49 5.24 0.78 -9.80
N LEU A 50 4.90 2.06 -10.00
CA LEU A 50 4.30 2.53 -11.24
C LEU A 50 5.24 2.45 -12.44
N SER A 51 6.55 2.52 -12.21
CA SER A 51 7.57 2.33 -13.25
C SER A 51 7.86 0.86 -13.57
N ASP A 52 7.33 -0.09 -12.80
CA ASP A 52 7.54 -1.52 -13.02
C ASP A 52 6.51 -2.07 -14.02
N ALA A 53 6.97 -2.34 -15.25
CA ALA A 53 6.13 -2.88 -16.31
C ALA A 53 5.60 -4.30 -16.02
N THR A 54 6.14 -5.00 -15.01
CA THR A 54 5.65 -6.33 -14.60
C THR A 54 4.46 -6.24 -13.63
N ALA A 55 4.21 -5.06 -13.06
CA ALA A 55 3.06 -4.84 -12.19
C ALA A 55 1.76 -4.77 -13.01
N THR A 56 1.02 -5.88 -13.05
CA THR A 56 -0.24 -5.98 -13.82
C THR A 56 -1.45 -5.41 -13.08
N THR A 57 -1.40 -5.35 -11.75
CA THR A 57 -2.46 -4.78 -10.91
C THR A 57 -1.84 -4.24 -9.63
N ILE A 58 -2.17 -2.99 -9.31
CA ILE A 58 -1.75 -2.35 -8.06
C ILE A 58 -3.01 -2.08 -7.24
N VAL A 59 -3.08 -2.67 -6.06
CA VAL A 59 -4.13 -2.41 -5.06
C VAL A 59 -3.58 -1.43 -4.05
N VAL A 60 -4.29 -0.33 -3.84
CA VAL A 60 -3.88 0.73 -2.91
C VAL A 60 -5.00 0.95 -1.90
N GLU A 61 -4.65 0.96 -0.62
CA GLU A 61 -5.53 1.50 0.42
C GLU A 61 -5.19 2.97 0.65
N HIS A 62 -6.17 3.86 0.46
CA HIS A 62 -6.07 5.26 0.83
C HIS A 62 -6.87 5.49 2.12
N ARG A 63 -6.19 5.94 3.17
CA ARG A 63 -6.90 6.52 4.31
C ARG A 63 -7.32 7.92 3.91
N ASP A 64 -8.61 8.12 3.61
CA ASP A 64 -9.16 9.43 3.23
C ASP A 64 -9.05 10.41 4.40
N ARG A 65 -7.95 11.18 4.42
CA ARG A 65 -7.83 12.56 4.92
C ARG A 65 -6.63 13.25 4.26
#